data_AF-A0A5C5XFT1-F1
#
_entry.id   AF-A0A5C5XFT1-F1
#
_cell.length_a   1.000
_cell.length_b   1.000
_cell.length_c   1.000
_cell.angle_alpha   90.00
_cell.angle_beta   90.00
_cell.angle_gamma   90.00
#
_symmetry.space_group_name_H-M   'P 1'
#
loop_
_entity.id
_entity.type
_entity.pdbx_description
1 polymer ?
#
loop_
_entity_poly.entity_id
_entity_poly.type
_entity_poly.pdbx_seq_one_letter_code
_entity_poly.pdbx_strand_id
1 'polypeptide(L)'
;MKTVFTTGEAAKICKVSQQTIIRCFDSGQLKGFRVPGSKFRRIPRDVLFKFMRENGIPTDALESGKRKALVVDDDQELVELIRDVLDADGRFEVRVANNGFDAGMMVKEYHPDVIVLDVMLPDINGKEVCQRVRSDSSMDDVRIICISGMVERDKIEELKAAGANDFMQKPFEVDVLMNRICKLLDVEPVGV
;
A
#
# COMPACT_ATOMS: atom_id res chain seq x y z
N MET A 1 -12.75 10.91 -3.37
CA MET A 1 -12.48 9.92 -4.45
C MET A 1 -13.72 9.06 -4.66
N LYS A 2 -14.04 8.65 -5.90
CA LYS A 2 -15.27 7.88 -6.18
C LYS A 2 -15.16 6.44 -5.66
N THR A 3 -16.12 6.01 -4.86
CA THR A 3 -16.14 4.72 -4.16
C THR A 3 -16.97 3.64 -4.86
N VAL A 4 -17.87 4.02 -5.77
CA VAL A 4 -18.77 3.11 -6.50
C VAL A 4 -18.85 3.51 -7.97
N PHE A 5 -18.71 2.54 -8.86
CA PHE A 5 -18.70 2.72 -10.31
C PHE A 5 -19.94 2.12 -10.97
N THR A 6 -20.38 2.74 -12.05
CA THR A 6 -21.31 2.11 -13.00
C THR A 6 -20.56 1.14 -13.92
N THR A 7 -21.28 0.26 -14.62
CA THR A 7 -20.66 -0.63 -15.61
C THR A 7 -19.93 0.12 -16.72
N GLY A 8 -20.43 1.31 -17.12
CA GLY A 8 -19.80 2.11 -18.17
C GLY A 8 -18.48 2.73 -17.70
N GLU A 9 -18.43 3.17 -16.44
CA GLU A 9 -17.20 3.72 -15.86
C GLU A 9 -16.16 2.63 -15.62
N ALA A 10 -16.58 1.49 -15.05
CA ALA A 10 -15.71 0.33 -14.89
C ALA A 10 -15.14 -0.15 -16.23
N ALA A 11 -15.94 -0.13 -17.30
CA ALA A 11 -15.49 -0.51 -18.63
C ALA A 11 -14.42 0.44 -19.19
N LYS A 12 -14.59 1.76 -19.00
CA LYS A 12 -13.58 2.76 -19.38
C LYS A 12 -12.26 2.54 -18.63
N ILE A 13 -12.35 2.28 -17.33
CA ILE A 13 -11.20 2.01 -16.45
C ILE A 13 -10.45 0.75 -16.89
N CYS A 14 -11.18 -0.34 -17.13
CA CYS A 14 -10.62 -1.61 -17.55
C CYS A 14 -10.21 -1.64 -19.04
N LYS A 15 -10.45 -0.57 -19.81
CA LYS A 15 -10.25 -0.50 -21.26
C LYS A 15 -10.94 -1.64 -22.03
N VAL A 16 -12.15 -2.02 -21.61
CA VAL A 16 -12.99 -3.06 -22.24
C VAL A 16 -14.36 -2.53 -22.61
N SER A 17 -15.16 -3.34 -23.31
CA SER A 17 -16.56 -2.99 -23.60
C SER A 17 -17.42 -3.02 -22.34
N GLN A 18 -18.44 -2.16 -22.29
CA GLN A 18 -19.45 -2.19 -21.21
C GLN A 18 -20.15 -3.56 -21.13
N GLN A 19 -20.34 -4.24 -22.26
CA GLN A 19 -20.94 -5.58 -22.29
C GLN A 19 -20.04 -6.62 -21.60
N THR A 20 -18.71 -6.50 -21.70
CA THR A 20 -17.77 -7.37 -21.00
C THR A 20 -17.96 -7.27 -19.48
N ILE A 21 -17.98 -6.03 -18.94
CA ILE A 21 -18.22 -5.80 -17.52
C ILE A 21 -19.59 -6.31 -17.07
N ILE A 22 -20.63 -6.10 -17.89
CA ILE A 22 -21.98 -6.62 -17.60
C ILE A 22 -21.97 -8.15 -17.52
N ARG A 23 -21.31 -8.83 -18.46
CA ARG A 23 -21.19 -10.30 -18.46
C ARG A 23 -20.45 -10.81 -17.23
N CYS A 24 -19.31 -10.22 -16.89
CA CYS A 24 -18.55 -10.59 -15.69
C CYS A 24 -19.37 -10.36 -14.40
N PHE A 25 -20.17 -9.29 -14.36
CA PHE A 25 -21.05 -9.05 -13.21
C PHE A 25 -22.18 -10.09 -13.13
N ASP A 26 -22.85 -10.35 -14.24
CA ASP A 26 -23.99 -11.27 -14.27
C ASP A 26 -23.57 -12.74 -14.09
N SER A 27 -22.34 -13.10 -14.47
CA SER A 27 -21.74 -14.42 -14.19
C SER A 27 -21.22 -14.56 -12.75
N GLY A 28 -21.18 -13.47 -11.98
CA GLY A 28 -20.66 -13.44 -10.61
C GLY A 28 -19.14 -13.29 -10.49
N GLN A 29 -18.40 -13.21 -11.61
CA GLN A 29 -16.96 -12.97 -11.63
C GLN A 29 -16.58 -11.57 -11.12
N LEU A 30 -17.45 -10.58 -11.31
CA LEU A 30 -17.30 -9.23 -10.78
C LEU A 30 -18.44 -8.92 -9.81
N LYS A 31 -18.14 -8.91 -8.51
CA LYS A 31 -19.17 -8.68 -7.48
C LYS A 31 -19.66 -7.22 -7.46
N GLY A 32 -20.84 -7.02 -6.91
CA GLY A 32 -21.43 -5.71 -6.64
C GLY A 32 -22.93 -5.83 -6.39
N PHE A 33 -23.68 -4.74 -6.56
CA PHE A 33 -25.11 -4.73 -6.27
C PHE A 33 -25.93 -4.07 -7.39
N ARG A 34 -27.22 -4.39 -7.42
CA ARG A 34 -28.19 -3.70 -8.28
C ARG A 34 -28.89 -2.62 -7.47
N VAL A 35 -29.19 -1.49 -8.11
CA VAL A 35 -29.97 -0.43 -7.48
C VAL A 35 -31.42 -0.90 -7.35
N PRO A 36 -32.04 -0.84 -6.16
CA PRO A 36 -33.45 -1.22 -5.98
C PRO A 36 -34.36 -0.48 -6.95
N GLY A 37 -35.31 -1.20 -7.57
CA GLY A 37 -36.22 -0.63 -8.56
C GLY A 37 -35.60 -0.32 -9.93
N SER A 38 -34.33 -0.69 -10.17
CA SER A 38 -33.65 -0.44 -11.44
C SER A 38 -32.81 -1.64 -11.90
N LYS A 39 -32.53 -1.70 -13.20
CA LYS A 39 -31.62 -2.69 -13.81
C LYS A 39 -30.14 -2.29 -13.69
N PHE A 40 -29.84 -1.10 -13.16
CA PHE A 40 -28.47 -0.59 -13.07
C PHE A 40 -27.64 -1.34 -12.03
N ARG A 41 -26.42 -1.71 -12.44
CA ARG A 41 -25.40 -2.34 -11.59
C ARG A 41 -24.49 -1.27 -10.99
N ARG A 42 -23.96 -1.56 -9.81
CA ARG A 42 -22.99 -0.75 -9.08
C ARG A 42 -21.87 -1.65 -8.58
N ILE A 43 -20.64 -1.22 -8.84
CA ILE A 43 -19.42 -1.98 -8.60
C ILE A 43 -18.58 -1.16 -7.61
N PRO A 44 -18.38 -1.64 -6.36
CA PRO A 44 -17.48 -0.99 -5.41
C PRO A 44 -16.05 -0.91 -5.93
N ARG A 45 -15.30 0.13 -5.52
CA ARG A 45 -13.93 0.39 -6.00
C ARG A 45 -12.98 -0.76 -5.69
N ASP A 46 -12.97 -1.22 -4.44
CA ASP A 46 -12.16 -2.33 -3.92
C ASP A 46 -12.42 -3.62 -4.70
N VAL A 47 -13.69 -3.90 -5.01
CA VAL A 47 -14.09 -5.06 -5.81
C VAL A 47 -13.60 -4.93 -7.25
N LEU A 48 -13.72 -3.76 -7.87
CA LEU A 48 -13.23 -3.52 -9.23
C LEU A 48 -11.70 -3.63 -9.29
N PHE A 49 -11.00 -3.07 -8.30
CA PHE A 49 -9.55 -3.15 -8.17
C PHE A 49 -9.07 -4.60 -8.03
N LYS A 50 -9.70 -5.38 -7.15
CA LYS A 50 -9.40 -6.81 -6.97
C LYS A 50 -9.63 -7.60 -8.27
N PHE A 51 -10.78 -7.38 -8.92
CA PHE A 51 -11.08 -7.99 -10.22
C PHE A 51 -10.01 -7.66 -11.28
N MET A 52 -9.55 -6.40 -11.33
CA MET A 52 -8.50 -5.99 -12.26
C MET A 52 -7.18 -6.71 -11.98
N ARG A 53 -6.75 -6.76 -10.72
CA ARG A 53 -5.53 -7.47 -10.30
C ARG A 53 -5.59 -8.97 -10.62
N GLU A 54 -6.70 -9.63 -10.29
CA GLU A 54 -6.90 -11.07 -10.54
C GLU A 54 -6.92 -11.43 -12.03
N ASN A 55 -7.26 -10.48 -12.90
CA ASN A 55 -7.35 -10.69 -14.36
C ASN A 55 -6.20 -10.02 -15.12
N GLY A 56 -5.15 -9.53 -14.44
CA GLY A 56 -4.00 -8.88 -15.07
C GLY A 56 -4.34 -7.58 -15.82
N ILE A 57 -5.39 -6.87 -15.41
CA ILE A 57 -5.78 -5.57 -15.96
C ILE A 57 -5.00 -4.47 -15.22
N PRO A 58 -4.32 -3.54 -15.91
CA PRO A 58 -3.58 -2.45 -15.26
C PRO A 58 -4.47 -1.61 -14.34
N THR A 59 -4.06 -1.43 -13.08
CA THR A 59 -4.86 -0.78 -12.03
C THR A 59 -4.68 0.72 -11.94
N ASP A 60 -3.77 1.30 -12.72
CA ASP A 60 -3.39 2.74 -12.71
C ASP A 60 -4.62 3.67 -12.77
N ALA A 61 -5.64 3.31 -13.55
CA ALA A 61 -6.88 4.08 -13.69
C ALA A 61 -7.75 4.09 -12.42
N LEU A 62 -7.57 3.12 -11.53
CA LEU A 62 -8.12 3.05 -10.16
C LEU A 62 -7.10 3.40 -9.09
N GLU A 63 -5.87 3.70 -9.43
CA GLU A 63 -4.87 4.22 -8.50
C GLU A 63 -4.86 5.74 -8.50
N SER A 64 -5.97 6.37 -8.92
CA SER A 64 -6.19 7.82 -8.86
C SER A 64 -6.24 8.41 -7.43
N GLY A 65 -5.65 7.75 -6.44
CA GLY A 65 -5.42 8.22 -5.09
C GLY A 65 -3.97 7.94 -4.76
N LYS A 66 -3.32 8.91 -4.14
CA LYS A 66 -1.94 8.78 -3.71
C LYS A 66 -1.78 7.51 -2.84
N ARG A 67 -0.75 6.71 -3.12
CA ARG A 67 -0.34 5.59 -2.27
C ARG A 67 0.07 6.12 -0.92
N LYS A 68 -0.49 5.55 0.13
CA LYS A 68 -0.27 5.99 1.50
C LYS A 68 1.00 5.36 2.03
N ALA A 69 2.01 6.19 2.29
CA ALA A 69 3.24 5.79 2.93
C ALA A 69 3.24 6.26 4.39
N LEU A 70 3.59 5.37 5.31
CA LEU A 70 3.89 5.72 6.69
C LEU A 70 5.38 5.54 6.93
N VAL A 71 6.08 6.62 7.27
CA VAL A 71 7.51 6.59 7.64
C VAL A 71 7.61 6.67 9.15
N VAL A 72 8.35 5.75 9.76
CA VAL A 72 8.50 5.63 11.21
C VAL A 72 9.98 5.60 11.56
N ASP A 73 10.49 6.69 12.12
CA ASP A 73 11.90 6.84 12.49
C ASP A 73 12.03 8.02 13.48
N ASP A 74 12.90 7.90 14.48
CA ASP A 74 13.15 8.97 15.46
C ASP A 74 14.16 10.01 14.94
N ASP A 75 14.90 9.69 13.87
CA ASP A 75 15.76 10.63 13.16
C ASP A 75 14.93 11.57 12.25
N GLN A 76 14.70 12.79 12.74
CA GLN A 76 13.89 13.80 12.04
C GLN A 76 14.46 14.17 10.67
N GLU A 77 15.78 14.23 10.51
CA GLU A 77 16.41 14.61 9.24
C GLU A 77 16.15 13.53 8.18
N LEU A 78 16.27 12.26 8.56
CA LEU A 78 15.98 11.14 7.67
C LEU A 78 14.49 11.06 7.32
N VAL A 79 13.59 11.25 8.30
CA VAL A 79 12.13 11.29 8.06
C VAL A 79 11.76 12.38 7.07
N GLU A 80 12.28 13.61 7.25
CA GLU A 80 11.99 14.73 6.36
C GLU A 80 12.52 14.47 4.96
N LEU A 81 13.74 13.93 4.83
CA LEU A 81 14.32 13.57 3.54
C LEU A 81 13.45 12.52 2.80
N ILE A 82 13.04 11.45 3.48
CA ILE A 82 12.20 10.40 2.88
C ILE A 82 10.83 10.98 2.48
N ARG A 83 10.21 11.79 3.36
CA ARG A 83 8.94 12.46 3.09
C ARG A 83 9.03 13.33 1.85
N ASP A 84 10.03 14.20 1.76
CA ASP A 84 10.17 15.15 0.67
C ASP A 84 10.36 14.44 -0.68
N VAL A 85 11.12 13.34 -0.72
CA VAL A 85 11.28 12.54 -1.95
C VAL A 85 9.97 11.83 -2.35
N LEU A 86 9.27 11.20 -1.39
CA LEU A 86 7.99 10.53 -1.66
C LEU A 86 6.90 11.53 -2.09
N ASP A 87 6.82 12.70 -1.44
CA ASP A 87 5.85 13.74 -1.80
C ASP A 87 6.17 14.34 -3.18
N ALA A 88 7.45 14.51 -3.53
CA ALA A 88 7.88 14.99 -4.84
C ALA A 88 7.55 14.05 -6.00
N ASP A 89 7.51 12.73 -5.78
CA ASP A 89 7.03 11.74 -6.77
C ASP A 89 5.55 12.00 -7.14
N GLY A 90 4.76 12.57 -6.23
CA GLY A 90 3.39 13.00 -6.47
C GLY A 90 2.36 11.86 -6.48
N ARG A 91 2.79 10.59 -6.56
CA ARG A 91 1.93 9.41 -6.41
C ARG A 91 1.80 8.95 -4.98
N PHE A 92 2.58 9.50 -4.04
CA PHE A 92 2.50 9.16 -2.63
C PHE A 92 1.85 10.28 -1.80
N GLU A 93 1.18 9.87 -0.73
CA GLU A 93 0.74 10.68 0.40
C GLU A 93 1.50 10.13 1.60
N VAL A 94 2.23 10.99 2.31
CA VAL A 94 3.12 10.54 3.36
C VAL A 94 2.60 11.02 4.71
N ARG A 95 2.52 10.09 5.67
CA ARG A 95 2.47 10.41 7.10
C ARG A 95 3.75 9.95 7.77
N VAL A 96 4.09 10.62 8.86
CA VAL A 96 5.31 10.35 9.61
C VAL A 96 4.96 10.12 11.08
N ALA A 97 5.69 9.21 11.72
CA ALA A 97 5.64 8.98 13.15
C ALA A 97 7.07 8.91 13.69
N ASN A 98 7.33 9.51 14.84
CA ASN A 98 8.68 9.57 15.42
C ASN A 98 8.86 8.65 16.64
N ASN A 99 7.88 7.80 16.89
CA ASN A 99 7.91 6.81 17.97
C ASN A 99 6.93 5.66 17.66
N GLY A 100 7.08 4.55 18.35
CA GLY A 100 6.29 3.35 18.11
C GLY A 100 4.83 3.44 18.52
N PHE A 101 4.52 4.24 19.54
CA PHE A 101 3.16 4.46 19.99
C PHE A 101 2.31 5.15 18.92
N ASP A 102 2.81 6.27 18.39
CA ASP A 102 2.17 7.02 17.31
C ASP A 102 2.08 6.19 16.04
N ALA A 103 3.12 5.42 15.72
CA ALA A 103 3.10 4.49 14.59
C ALA A 103 1.95 3.48 14.69
N GLY A 104 1.78 2.83 15.84
CA GLY A 104 0.71 1.86 16.05
C GLY A 104 -0.69 2.46 15.89
N MET A 105 -0.90 3.70 16.35
CA MET A 105 -2.17 4.42 16.17
C MET A 105 -2.38 4.81 14.71
N MET A 106 -1.35 5.37 14.06
CA MET A 106 -1.43 5.82 12.67
C MET A 106 -1.65 4.68 11.70
N VAL A 107 -1.05 3.50 11.91
CA VAL A 107 -1.28 2.35 11.02
C VAL A 107 -2.77 2.00 10.92
N LYS A 108 -3.49 2.04 12.05
CA LYS A 108 -4.94 1.75 12.09
C LYS A 108 -5.79 2.86 11.50
N GLU A 109 -5.48 4.11 11.77
CA GLU A 109 -6.28 5.24 11.26
C GLU A 109 -6.02 5.48 9.76
N TYR A 110 -4.75 5.39 9.37
CA TYR A 110 -4.30 5.78 8.05
C TYR A 110 -4.47 4.67 7.02
N HIS A 111 -4.37 3.40 7.43
CA HIS A 111 -4.29 2.22 6.55
C HIS A 111 -3.28 2.44 5.42
N PRO A 112 -1.97 2.49 5.73
CA PRO A 112 -0.94 2.73 4.73
C PRO A 112 -0.83 1.57 3.74
N ASP A 113 -0.50 1.87 2.49
CA ASP A 113 -0.10 0.86 1.50
C ASP A 113 1.30 0.32 1.81
N VAL A 114 2.19 1.19 2.31
CA VAL A 114 3.57 0.86 2.70
C VAL A 114 3.96 1.51 4.02
N ILE A 115 4.69 0.77 4.84
CA ILE A 115 5.33 1.23 6.07
C ILE A 115 6.85 1.13 5.89
N VAL A 116 7.54 2.25 6.08
CA VAL A 116 8.99 2.32 6.22
C VAL A 116 9.29 2.43 7.71
N LEU A 117 9.85 1.39 8.31
CA LEU A 117 9.96 1.25 9.76
C LEU A 117 11.41 1.14 10.20
N ASP A 118 11.89 2.09 11.01
CA ASP A 118 13.09 1.85 11.81
C ASP A 118 12.80 0.85 12.94
N VAL A 119 13.63 -0.17 13.03
CA VAL A 119 13.54 -1.20 14.06
C VAL A 119 14.32 -0.87 15.33
N MET A 120 15.13 0.20 15.30
CA MET A 120 15.96 0.69 16.41
C MET A 120 15.32 1.84 17.19
N LEU A 121 13.99 1.91 17.23
CA LEU A 121 13.26 2.90 18.03
C LEU A 121 13.43 2.63 19.54
N PRO A 122 13.57 3.67 20.38
CA PRO A 122 13.82 3.51 21.81
C PRO A 122 12.61 2.96 22.58
N ASP A 123 11.40 3.14 22.05
CA ASP A 123 10.14 2.87 22.74
C ASP A 123 9.38 1.66 22.19
N ILE A 124 9.81 1.08 21.07
CA ILE A 124 9.15 -0.07 20.46
C ILE A 124 10.14 -1.04 19.81
N ASN A 125 9.79 -2.33 19.83
CA ASN A 125 10.48 -3.34 19.05
C ASN A 125 9.86 -3.42 17.65
N GLY A 126 10.62 -3.13 16.59
CA GLY A 126 10.13 -3.21 15.21
C GLY A 126 9.52 -4.57 14.82
N LYS A 127 9.97 -5.65 15.47
CA LYS A 127 9.36 -6.99 15.36
C LYS A 127 7.91 -7.01 15.84
N GLU A 128 7.61 -6.36 16.96
CA GLU A 128 6.26 -6.28 17.50
C GLU A 128 5.34 -5.48 16.59
N VAL A 129 5.85 -4.40 15.97
CA VAL A 129 5.08 -3.63 14.97
C VAL A 129 4.68 -4.55 13.82
N CYS A 130 5.63 -5.29 13.25
CA CYS A 130 5.35 -6.23 12.16
C CYS A 130 4.29 -7.26 12.57
N GLN A 131 4.43 -7.88 13.74
CA GLN A 131 3.46 -8.86 14.25
C GLN A 131 2.08 -8.25 14.49
N ARG A 132 1.99 -7.03 15.01
CA ARG A 132 0.71 -6.34 15.20
C ARG A 132 0.02 -6.07 13.87
N VAL A 133 0.75 -5.60 12.86
CA VAL A 133 0.20 -5.40 11.51
C VAL A 133 -0.31 -6.73 10.94
N ARG A 134 0.47 -7.81 11.05
CA ARG A 134 0.08 -9.14 10.55
C ARG A 134 -1.00 -9.85 11.36
N SER A 135 -1.25 -9.40 12.58
CA SER A 135 -2.36 -9.94 13.40
C SER A 135 -3.73 -9.41 12.95
N ASP A 136 -3.76 -8.35 12.14
CA ASP A 136 -4.99 -7.76 11.60
C ASP A 136 -5.13 -8.13 10.12
N SER A 137 -6.08 -9.03 9.80
CA SER A 137 -6.33 -9.48 8.43
C SER A 137 -6.76 -8.37 7.47
N SER A 138 -7.19 -7.21 7.98
CA SER A 138 -7.47 -6.04 7.13
C SER A 138 -6.19 -5.38 6.59
N MET A 139 -5.02 -5.77 7.11
CA MET A 139 -3.71 -5.20 6.80
C MET A 139 -2.78 -6.19 6.07
N ASP A 140 -3.32 -7.31 5.57
CA ASP A 140 -2.53 -8.33 4.86
C ASP A 140 -1.81 -7.77 3.62
N ASP A 141 -2.42 -6.79 2.95
CA ASP A 141 -1.86 -6.13 1.76
C ASP A 141 -0.78 -5.07 2.09
N VAL A 142 -0.66 -4.64 3.36
CA VAL A 142 0.29 -3.59 3.77
C VAL A 142 1.72 -4.09 3.63
N ARG A 143 2.55 -3.35 2.90
CA ARG A 143 3.96 -3.69 2.71
C ARG A 143 4.81 -3.05 3.80
N ILE A 144 5.73 -3.80 4.39
CA ILE A 144 6.61 -3.33 5.46
C ILE A 144 8.05 -3.46 5.00
N ILE A 145 8.77 -2.33 4.95
CA ILE A 145 10.21 -2.28 4.75
C ILE A 145 10.83 -1.92 6.09
N CYS A 146 11.62 -2.83 6.65
CA CYS A 146 12.40 -2.56 7.86
C CYS A 146 13.71 -1.86 7.48
N ILE A 147 14.07 -0.85 8.24
CA ILE A 147 15.32 -0.12 8.11
C ILE A 147 16.10 -0.28 9.43
N SER A 148 17.41 -0.51 9.36
CA SER A 148 18.24 -0.62 10.56
C SER A 148 19.70 -0.30 10.29
N GLY A 149 20.41 0.27 11.26
CA GLY A 149 21.88 0.31 11.25
C GLY A 149 22.53 -1.07 11.50
N MET A 150 21.76 -2.07 11.91
CA MET A 150 22.23 -3.38 12.31
C MET A 150 22.12 -4.43 11.20
N VAL A 151 23.14 -5.28 11.03
CA VAL A 151 23.23 -6.26 9.93
C VAL A 151 23.37 -7.71 10.36
N GLU A 152 23.14 -8.01 11.64
CA GLU A 152 23.15 -9.39 12.09
C GLU A 152 22.07 -10.18 11.35
N ARG A 153 22.49 -11.23 10.63
CA ARG A 153 21.60 -12.06 9.81
C ARG A 153 20.43 -12.61 10.61
N ASP A 154 20.69 -13.04 11.84
CA ASP A 154 19.66 -13.61 12.71
C ASP A 154 18.55 -12.59 12.99
N LYS A 155 18.89 -11.32 13.23
CA LYS A 155 17.90 -10.25 13.45
C LYS A 155 17.10 -9.93 12.18
N ILE A 156 17.74 -9.96 11.02
CA ILE A 156 17.06 -9.77 9.73
C ILE A 156 16.05 -10.89 9.49
N GLU A 157 16.44 -12.14 9.74
CA GLU A 157 15.55 -13.30 9.59
C GLU A 157 14.40 -13.27 10.60
N GLU A 158 14.63 -12.80 11.83
CA GLU A 158 13.56 -12.58 12.80
C GLU A 158 12.51 -11.56 12.34
N LEU A 159 12.93 -10.46 11.70
CA LEU A 159 12.02 -9.45 11.17
C LEU A 159 11.20 -9.96 9.99
N LYS A 160 11.83 -10.73 9.08
CA LYS A 160 11.13 -11.40 7.98
C LYS A 160 10.11 -12.39 8.52
N ALA A 161 10.49 -13.21 9.49
CA ALA A 161 9.59 -14.17 10.14
C ALA A 161 8.42 -13.47 10.87
N ALA A 162 8.64 -12.24 11.35
CA ALA A 162 7.60 -11.40 11.93
C ALA A 162 6.67 -10.72 10.90
N GLY A 163 6.97 -10.84 9.60
CA GLY A 163 6.12 -10.38 8.51
C GLY A 163 6.61 -9.15 7.75
N ALA A 164 7.87 -8.73 7.93
CA ALA A 164 8.50 -7.74 7.08
C ALA A 164 8.61 -8.24 5.63
N ASN A 165 8.33 -7.39 4.65
CA ASN A 165 8.43 -7.73 3.24
C ASN A 165 9.82 -7.48 2.66
N ASP A 166 10.55 -6.51 3.20
CA ASP A 166 11.90 -6.17 2.80
C ASP A 166 12.71 -5.57 3.97
N PHE A 167 14.03 -5.50 3.79
CA PHE A 167 14.97 -4.94 4.74
C PHE A 167 16.03 -4.09 4.05
N MET A 168 16.37 -2.96 4.65
CA MET A 168 17.45 -2.06 4.21
C MET A 168 18.37 -1.68 5.36
N GLN A 169 19.68 -1.73 5.10
CA GLN A 169 20.70 -1.29 6.06
C GLN A 169 20.92 0.22 5.95
N LYS A 170 21.00 0.92 7.09
CA LYS A 170 21.52 2.30 7.20
C LYS A 170 23.06 2.30 7.18
N PRO A 171 23.71 3.25 6.47
CA PRO A 171 23.12 4.26 5.60
C PRO A 171 22.70 3.69 4.24
N PHE A 172 21.69 4.29 3.62
CA PHE A 172 21.18 3.94 2.29
C PHE A 172 20.89 5.19 1.47
N GLU A 173 20.86 5.04 0.15
CA GLU A 173 20.38 6.08 -0.76
C GLU A 173 18.85 6.04 -0.85
N VAL A 174 18.21 7.21 -0.76
CA VAL A 174 16.74 7.31 -0.75
C VAL A 174 16.14 6.85 -2.08
N ASP A 175 16.85 7.03 -3.20
CA ASP A 175 16.44 6.50 -4.51
C ASP A 175 16.36 4.97 -4.51
N VAL A 176 17.23 4.29 -3.76
CA VAL A 176 17.18 2.83 -3.59
C VAL A 176 15.96 2.42 -2.77
N LEU A 177 15.61 3.20 -1.73
CA LEU A 177 14.40 3.01 -0.94
C LEU A 177 13.15 3.18 -1.83
N MET A 178 13.09 4.24 -2.63
CA MET A 178 11.99 4.51 -3.56
C MET A 178 11.77 3.36 -4.55
N ASN A 179 12.85 2.82 -5.12
CA ASN A 179 12.79 1.69 -6.03
C ASN A 179 12.22 0.43 -5.34
N ARG A 180 12.60 0.17 -4.09
CA ARG A 180 12.07 -0.95 -3.30
C ARG A 180 10.61 -0.76 -2.95
N ILE A 181 10.20 0.45 -2.57
CA ILE A 181 8.79 0.80 -2.33
C ILE A 181 7.97 0.56 -3.60
N CYS A 182 8.39 1.11 -4.73
CA CYS A 182 7.70 0.93 -6.02
C CYS A 182 7.56 -0.55 -6.39
N LYS A 183 8.65 -1.31 -6.26
CA LYS A 183 8.65 -2.76 -6.51
C LYS A 183 7.69 -3.52 -5.60
N LEU A 184 7.62 -3.18 -4.30
CA LEU A 184 6.70 -3.83 -3.38
C LEU A 184 5.24 -3.45 -3.67
N LEU A 185 4.97 -2.23 -4.11
CA LEU A 185 3.63 -1.78 -4.42
C LEU A 185 3.16 -2.16 -5.84
N ASP A 186 3.98 -2.87 -6.60
CA ASP A 186 3.74 -3.20 -8.01
C ASP A 186 3.50 -1.93 -8.87
N VAL A 187 4.21 -0.84 -8.55
CA VAL A 187 4.18 0.46 -9.24
C VAL A 187 5.44 0.62 -10.10
N GLU A 188 5.31 1.10 -11.34
CA GLU A 188 6.48 1.36 -12.18
C GLU A 188 7.38 2.46 -11.57
N PRO A 189 8.71 2.26 -11.46
CA PRO A 189 9.61 3.33 -11.03
C PRO A 189 9.54 4.49 -12.02
N VAL A 190 9.50 5.74 -11.53
CA VAL A 190 9.70 6.89 -12.41
C VAL A 190 11.17 6.84 -12.83
N GLY A 191 11.41 6.62 -14.12
CA GLY A 191 12.76 6.69 -14.67
C GLY A 191 13.34 8.08 -14.43
N VAL A 192 14.54 8.13 -13.85
CA VAL A 192 15.34 9.34 -13.69
C VAL A 192 15.88 9.78 -15.05
#